data_AF-A0A519M8M5-F1
#
_entry.id   AF-A0A519M8M5-F1
#
_cell.length_a   1.000
_cell.length_b   1.000
_cell.length_c   1.000
_cell.angle_alpha   90.00
_cell.angle_beta   90.00
_cell.angle_gamma   90.00
#
_symmetry.space_group_name_H-M   'P 1'
#
loop_
_entity.id
_entity.type
_entity.pdbx_description
1 polymer ?
#
loop_
_entity_poly.entity_id
_entity_poly.type
_entity_poly.pdbx_seq_one_letter_code
_entity_poly.pdbx_strand_id
1 'polypeptide(L)'
;MKKLIFALTLSYLLLGQLGLSQRAQAQCVMCKSQVEAARAERDDYDVAGLNKGIVYMMTVPYILMGAIGFFWYRRTHPKRVPVA
;
A
#
# COMPACT_ATOMS: atom_id res chain seq x y z
N MET A 1 -35.89 -10.66 10.93
CA MET A 1 -35.13 -11.87 10.50
C MET A 1 -33.85 -11.54 9.73
N LYS A 2 -33.87 -10.70 8.68
CA LYS A 2 -32.66 -10.34 7.90
C LYS A 2 -31.50 -9.74 8.71
N LYS A 3 -31.80 -8.88 9.70
CA LYS A 3 -30.78 -8.27 10.57
C LYS A 3 -30.13 -9.28 11.54
N LEU A 4 -30.87 -10.32 11.92
CA LEU A 4 -30.36 -11.40 12.76
C LEU A 4 -29.46 -12.34 11.95
N ILE A 5 -29.86 -12.66 10.71
CA ILE A 5 -29.02 -13.42 9.76
C ILE A 5 -27.74 -12.65 9.43
N PHE A 6 -27.83 -11.33 9.22
CA PHE A 6 -26.68 -10.47 8.99
C PHE A 6 -25.74 -10.42 10.21
N ALA A 7 -26.29 -10.33 11.42
CA ALA A 7 -25.51 -10.35 12.65
C ALA A 7 -24.82 -11.71 12.89
N LEU A 8 -25.51 -12.82 12.59
CA LEU A 8 -24.96 -14.17 12.75
C LEU A 8 -23.87 -14.47 11.70
N THR A 9 -24.07 -14.04 10.46
CA THR A 9 -23.05 -14.17 9.40
C THR A 9 -21.83 -13.31 9.69
N LEU A 10 -22.00 -12.08 10.16
CA LEU A 10 -20.90 -11.20 10.56
C LEU A 10 -20.14 -11.74 11.77
N SER A 11 -20.85 -12.29 12.77
CA SER A 11 -20.27 -12.93 13.95
C SER A 11 -19.45 -14.17 13.57
N TYR A 12 -19.98 -15.03 12.69
CA TYR A 12 -19.27 -16.19 12.17
C TYR A 12 -18.01 -15.81 11.39
N LEU A 13 -18.07 -14.74 10.58
CA LEU A 13 -16.92 -14.23 9.85
C LEU A 13 -15.81 -13.71 10.79
N LEU A 14 -16.19 -12.96 11.84
CA LEU A 14 -15.24 -12.46 12.84
C LEU A 14 -14.61 -13.60 13.66
N LEU A 15 -15.40 -14.60 14.06
CA LEU A 15 -14.89 -15.76 14.80
C LEU A 15 -13.93 -16.60 13.94
N GLY A 16 -14.16 -16.67 12.63
CA GLY A 16 -13.26 -17.36 11.69
C GLY A 16 -11.85 -16.75 11.63
N GLN A 17 -11.72 -15.44 11.86
CA GLN A 17 -10.41 -14.75 11.83
C GLN A 17 -9.55 -15.01 13.08
N LEU A 18 -10.16 -15.43 14.20
CA LEU A 18 -9.45 -15.68 15.47
C LEU A 18 -8.67 -17.01 15.47
N GLY A 19 -9.01 -17.96 14.59
CA GLY A 19 -8.33 -19.26 14.47
C GLY A 19 -7.14 -19.28 13.50
N LEU A 20 -6.99 -18.25 12.67
CA LEU A 20 -5.88 -18.09 11.74
C LEU A 20 -4.76 -17.28 12.39
N SER A 21 -4.18 -17.83 13.46
CA SER A 21 -2.84 -17.44 13.93
C SER A 21 -1.82 -17.92 12.89
N GLN A 22 -1.81 -17.28 11.71
CA GLN A 22 -0.62 -17.33 10.88
C GLN A 22 0.44 -16.61 11.70
N ARG A 23 1.49 -17.33 12.13
CA ARG A 23 2.68 -16.69 12.67
C ARG A 23 3.00 -15.59 11.67
N ALA A 24 2.89 -14.35 12.09
CA ALA A 24 3.37 -13.23 11.32
C ALA A 24 4.89 -13.45 11.21
N GLN A 25 5.31 -14.26 10.23
CA GLN A 25 6.55 -14.03 9.54
C GLN A 25 6.44 -12.56 9.20
N ALA A 26 7.21 -11.72 9.91
CA ALA A 26 7.25 -10.30 9.64
C ALA A 26 7.27 -10.16 8.12
N GLN A 27 6.39 -9.33 7.56
CA GLN A 27 6.38 -8.98 6.15
C GLN A 27 7.64 -8.17 5.83
N CYS A 28 8.79 -8.82 5.97
CA CYS A 28 10.15 -8.36 5.74
C CYS A 28 10.88 -9.37 4.83
N VAL A 29 10.15 -10.30 4.20
CA VAL A 29 10.67 -11.24 3.18
C VAL A 29 10.66 -10.62 1.79
N MET A 30 10.14 -9.40 1.60
CA MET A 30 10.19 -8.75 0.29
C MET A 30 11.57 -8.16 0.00
N CYS A 31 12.19 -7.48 0.97
CA CYS A 31 13.50 -6.86 0.75
C CYS A 31 14.66 -7.84 0.89
N LYS A 32 14.56 -8.81 1.83
CA LYS A 32 15.62 -9.81 2.07
C LYS A 32 15.77 -10.80 0.92
N SER A 33 14.66 -11.32 0.38
CA SER A 33 14.69 -12.27 -0.74
C SER A 33 15.27 -11.64 -2.01
N GLN A 34 14.93 -10.38 -2.30
CA GLN A 34 15.45 -9.65 -3.44
C GLN A 34 16.97 -9.39 -3.29
N VAL A 35 17.43 -9.08 -2.08
CA VAL A 35 18.86 -8.90 -1.78
C VAL A 35 19.64 -10.21 -1.87
N GLU A 36 19.09 -11.30 -1.33
CA GLU A 36 19.72 -12.62 -1.38
C GLU A 36 19.78 -13.16 -2.81
N ALA A 37 18.71 -12.96 -3.60
CA ALA A 37 18.71 -13.27 -5.03
C ALA A 37 19.76 -12.44 -5.78
N ALA A 38 19.86 -11.13 -5.51
CA ALA A 38 20.83 -10.27 -6.18
C ALA A 38 22.29 -10.56 -5.78
N ARG A 39 22.55 -10.97 -4.52
CA ARG A 39 23.86 -11.49 -4.07
C ARG A 39 24.22 -12.82 -4.74
N ALA A 40 23.25 -13.71 -4.96
CA ALA A 40 23.50 -14.99 -5.64
C ALA A 40 23.93 -14.81 -7.11
N GLU A 41 23.52 -13.70 -7.75
CA GLU A 41 23.91 -13.34 -9.12
C GLU A 41 25.20 -12.53 -9.21
N ARG A 42 25.55 -11.77 -8.16
CA ARG A 42 26.78 -10.97 -8.06
C ARG A 42 27.30 -11.00 -6.62
N ASP A 43 28.48 -11.59 -6.43
CA ASP A 43 29.12 -11.76 -5.12
C ASP A 43 29.38 -10.42 -4.39
N ASP A 44 29.52 -9.33 -5.15
CA ASP A 44 29.70 -7.94 -4.68
C ASP A 44 28.43 -7.07 -4.80
N TYR A 45 27.25 -7.64 -4.48
CA TYR A 45 26.01 -6.85 -4.47
C TYR A 45 25.99 -5.86 -3.30
N ASP A 46 26.14 -4.57 -3.60
CA ASP A 46 26.08 -3.48 -2.62
C ASP A 46 24.65 -3.26 -2.09
N VAL A 47 24.47 -3.59 -0.82
CA VAL A 47 23.20 -3.51 -0.09
C VAL A 47 22.97 -2.14 0.55
N ALA A 48 23.96 -1.24 0.56
CA ALA A 48 23.87 0.05 1.23
C ALA A 48 22.80 0.97 0.60
N GLY A 49 22.48 0.77 -0.69
CA GLY A 49 21.51 1.56 -1.45
C GLY A 49 20.03 1.18 -1.25
N LEU A 50 19.72 0.07 -0.57
CA LEU A 50 18.36 -0.50 -0.56
C LEU A 50 17.31 0.43 0.06
N ASN A 51 17.65 1.08 1.19
CA ASN A 51 16.73 2.03 1.85
C ASN A 51 16.43 3.23 0.95
N LYS A 52 17.42 3.69 0.16
CA LYS A 52 17.21 4.76 -0.83
C LYS A 52 16.29 4.30 -1.95
N GLY A 53 16.41 3.04 -2.38
CA GLY A 53 15.51 2.43 -3.37
C GLY A 53 14.05 2.35 -2.90
N ILE A 54 13.80 1.97 -1.63
CA ILE A 54 12.45 1.92 -1.07
C ILE A 54 11.81 3.31 -1.03
N VAL A 55 12.54 4.31 -0.54
CA VAL A 55 12.05 5.70 -0.51
C VAL A 55 11.76 6.19 -1.93
N TYR A 56 12.60 5.87 -2.91
CA TYR A 56 12.39 6.26 -4.29
C TYR A 56 11.12 5.63 -4.88
N MET A 57 10.90 4.33 -4.69
CA MET A 57 9.71 3.62 -5.20
C MET A 57 8.41 4.05 -4.50
N MET A 58 8.47 4.37 -3.21
CA MET A 58 7.33 4.91 -2.47
C MET A 58 7.01 6.35 -2.86
N THR A 59 7.99 7.15 -3.30
CA THR A 59 7.76 8.54 -3.71
C THR A 59 6.80 8.66 -4.89
N VAL A 60 6.89 7.74 -5.85
CA VAL A 60 6.08 7.75 -7.08
C VAL A 60 4.56 7.74 -6.81
N PRO A 61 3.99 6.79 -6.03
CA PRO A 61 2.56 6.77 -5.77
C PRO A 61 2.07 8.01 -4.99
N TYR A 62 2.89 8.58 -4.10
CA TYR A 62 2.51 9.81 -3.39
C TYR A 62 2.43 11.03 -4.33
N ILE A 63 3.42 11.18 -5.22
CA ILE A 63 3.39 12.25 -6.23
C ILE A 63 2.18 12.08 -7.16
N LEU A 64 1.93 10.85 -7.62
CA LEU A 64 0.81 10.56 -8.50
C LEU A 64 -0.54 10.91 -7.86
N MET A 65 -0.75 10.54 -6.60
CA MET A 65 -1.96 10.89 -5.86
C MET A 65 -2.11 12.40 -5.66
N GLY A 66 -1.02 13.10 -5.36
CA GLY A 66 -1.01 14.57 -5.25
C GLY A 66 -1.39 15.26 -6.57
N ALA A 67 -0.83 14.79 -7.70
CA ALA A 67 -1.16 15.31 -9.02
C ALA A 67 -2.63 15.09 -9.37
N ILE A 68 -3.16 13.88 -9.16
CA ILE A 68 -4.57 13.56 -9.41
C ILE A 68 -5.48 14.48 -8.56
N GLY A 69 -5.19 14.61 -7.26
CA GLY A 69 -5.94 15.49 -6.36
C GLY A 69 -5.92 16.96 -6.79
N PHE A 70 -4.76 17.47 -7.20
CA PHE A 70 -4.60 18.85 -7.69
C PHE A 70 -5.44 19.12 -8.94
N PHE A 71 -5.35 18.24 -9.95
CA PHE A 71 -6.11 18.40 -11.19
C PHE A 71 -7.62 18.27 -10.95
N TRP A 72 -8.03 17.37 -10.06
CA TRP A 72 -9.43 17.23 -9.66
C TRP A 72 -9.95 18.51 -9.00
N TYR A 73 -9.26 19.02 -7.98
CA TYR A 73 -9.64 20.25 -7.26
C TYR A 73 -9.75 21.47 -8.20
N ARG A 74 -8.79 21.63 -9.11
CA ARG A 74 -8.78 22.74 -10.06
C ARG A 74 -9.95 22.67 -11.06
N ARG A 75 -10.40 21.45 -11.40
CA ARG A 75 -11.54 21.23 -12.29
C ARG A 75 -12.88 21.38 -11.57
N THR A 76 -12.98 20.97 -10.31
CA THR A 76 -14.23 21.04 -9.53
C THR A 76 -14.48 22.42 -8.91
N HIS A 77 -13.44 23.24 -8.73
CA HIS A 77 -13.55 24.61 -8.22
C HIS A 77 -13.04 25.66 -9.23
N PRO A 78 -13.68 25.79 -10.41
CA PRO A 78 -13.33 26.85 -11.35
C PRO A 78 -13.64 28.21 -10.72
N LYS A 79 -12.66 29.11 -10.67
CA LYS A 79 -12.90 30.50 -10.28
C LYS A 79 -13.80 31.11 -11.34
N ARG A 80 -15.00 31.56 -10.95
CA ARG A 80 -15.87 32.32 -11.85
C ARG A 80 -15.14 33.60 -12.21
N VAL A 81 -14.71 33.71 -13.46
CA VAL A 81 -14.21 34.98 -14.01
C VAL A 81 -15.43 35.92 -14.05
N PRO A 82 -15.40 37.08 -13.37
CA PRO A 82 -16.44 38.08 -13.53
C PRO A 82 -16.43 38.52 -15.00
N VAL A 83 -17.51 38.22 -15.72
CA VAL A 83 -17.72 38.79 -17.05
C VAL A 83 -18.16 40.23 -16.80
N ALA A 84 -17.29 41.17 -17.18
CA ALA A 84 -17.59 42.60 -17.16
C ALA A 84 -18.57 42.97 -18.28
#